data_AF-A0A932K9S1-F1
#
_entry.id   AF-A0A932K9S1-F1
#
_cell.length_a   1.000
_cell.length_b   1.000
_cell.length_c   1.000
_cell.angle_alpha   90.00
_cell.angle_beta   90.00
_cell.angle_gamma   90.00
#
_symmetry.space_group_name_H-M   'P 1'
#
loop_
_entity.id
_entity.type
_entity.pdbx_description
1 polymer ?
#
loop_
_entity_poly.entity_id
_entity_poly.type
_entity_poly.pdbx_seq_one_letter_code
_entity_poly.pdbx_strand_id
1 'polypeptide(L)'
;MVATPPTSFIRVFTCARADDLREELRAMGVRDATADAHTLAQAAVKLRVRPEWSTSIQQAVASHPSLTLFTQSRAGDAGHLLLLGPVHAVEACAKTLYQPDNPAAHLARELLSQLQHIHPLRYARLTCRGRTLDFSARTGIMGVLNVTPDSFSD
;
A
#
# COMPACT_ATOMS: atom_id res chain seq x y z
N MET A 1 11.48 36.05 1.62
CA MET A 1 10.32 35.14 1.50
C MET A 1 10.81 33.73 1.81
N VAL A 2 10.47 33.18 2.97
CA VAL A 2 10.81 31.80 3.32
C VAL A 2 9.84 30.91 2.55
N ALA A 3 10.33 30.22 1.52
CA ALA A 3 9.53 29.24 0.80
C ALA A 3 9.15 28.14 1.79
N THR A 4 7.86 28.00 2.08
CA THR A 4 7.33 26.92 2.90
C THR A 4 7.83 25.59 2.32
N PRO A 5 8.49 24.72 3.10
CA PRO A 5 8.97 23.46 2.57
C PRO A 5 7.78 22.68 2.00
N PRO A 6 7.90 22.08 0.80
CA PRO A 6 6.80 21.36 0.20
C PRO A 6 6.38 20.23 1.14
N THR A 7 5.15 20.30 1.62
CA THR A 7 4.57 19.29 2.51
C THR A 7 4.48 17.99 1.71
N SER A 8 5.15 16.94 2.19
CA SER A 8 5.04 15.62 1.59
C SER A 8 3.58 15.15 1.65
N PHE A 9 3.08 14.60 0.55
CA PHE A 9 1.70 14.15 0.46
C PHE A 9 1.65 12.72 -0.09
N ILE A 10 0.90 11.85 0.56
CA ILE A 10 0.66 10.48 0.12
C ILE A 10 -0.84 10.31 -0.14
N ARG A 11 -1.15 9.74 -1.29
CA ARG A 11 -2.48 9.24 -1.60
C ARG A 11 -2.38 7.84 -2.18
N VAL A 12 -2.84 6.86 -1.41
CA VAL A 12 -3.07 5.50 -1.88
C VAL A 12 -4.49 5.38 -2.42
N PHE A 13 -4.68 4.67 -3.53
CA PHE A 13 -5.99 4.36 -4.10
C PHE A 13 -5.93 3.06 -4.91
N THR A 14 -7.10 2.49 -5.20
CA THR A 14 -7.23 1.31 -6.05
C THR A 14 -7.61 1.73 -7.46
N CYS A 15 -6.91 1.19 -8.46
CA CYS A 15 -7.32 1.33 -9.86
C CYS A 15 -8.19 0.14 -10.21
N ALA A 16 -9.51 0.33 -10.18
CA ALA A 16 -10.45 -0.73 -10.53
C ALA A 16 -10.52 -0.94 -12.05
N ARG A 17 -10.30 0.11 -12.83
CA ARG A 17 -10.30 0.08 -14.30
C ARG A 17 -8.99 0.62 -14.86
N ALA A 18 -8.60 0.10 -16.02
CA ALA A 18 -7.42 0.57 -16.74
C ALA A 18 -7.52 2.07 -17.13
N ASP A 19 -8.76 2.58 -17.30
CA ASP A 19 -8.98 3.98 -17.64
C ASP A 19 -8.69 4.93 -16.47
N ASP A 20 -9.00 4.52 -15.23
CA ASP A 20 -8.65 5.29 -14.01
C ASP A 20 -7.13 5.49 -13.92
N LEU A 21 -6.37 4.45 -14.24
CA LEU A 21 -4.92 4.50 -14.27
C LEU A 21 -4.38 5.41 -15.37
N ARG A 22 -4.96 5.36 -16.58
CA ARG A 22 -4.57 6.23 -17.70
C ARG A 22 -4.83 7.70 -17.40
N GLU A 23 -5.93 8.02 -16.73
CA GLU A 23 -6.27 9.38 -16.33
C GLU A 23 -5.23 9.94 -15.35
N GLU A 24 -4.82 9.15 -14.34
CA GLU A 24 -3.77 9.55 -13.40
C GLU A 24 -2.39 9.68 -14.06
N LEU A 25 -2.03 8.77 -14.97
CA LEU A 25 -0.79 8.86 -15.75
C LEU A 25 -0.77 10.13 -16.63
N ARG A 26 -1.90 10.47 -17.27
CA ARG A 26 -2.04 11.75 -18.00
C ARG A 26 -1.95 12.95 -17.08
N ALA A 27 -2.57 12.91 -15.90
CA ALA A 27 -2.49 13.98 -14.92
C ALA A 27 -1.05 14.23 -14.45
N MET A 28 -0.22 13.19 -14.46
CA MET A 28 1.23 13.26 -14.24
C MET A 28 2.07 13.48 -15.51
N GLY A 29 1.45 13.80 -16.65
CA GLY A 29 2.16 14.07 -17.90
C GLY A 29 3.00 12.92 -18.47
N VAL A 30 2.75 11.67 -18.06
CA VAL A 30 3.38 10.48 -18.61
C VAL A 30 2.71 10.15 -19.95
N ARG A 31 3.46 10.24 -21.07
CA ARG A 31 2.91 10.07 -22.43
C ARG A 31 2.97 8.63 -22.93
N ASP A 32 4.00 7.89 -22.56
CA ASP A 32 4.22 6.51 -22.99
C ASP A 32 4.13 5.56 -21.78
N ALA A 33 2.89 5.25 -21.38
CA ALA A 33 2.65 4.11 -20.51
C ALA A 33 2.66 2.86 -21.40
N THR A 34 3.81 2.22 -21.53
CA THR A 34 3.93 0.94 -22.26
C THR A 34 2.92 -0.06 -21.70
N ALA A 35 2.37 -0.88 -22.61
CA ALA A 35 1.22 -1.76 -22.43
C ALA A 35 1.35 -2.80 -21.29
N ASP A 36 2.45 -2.82 -20.54
CA ASP A 36 2.70 -3.70 -19.40
C ASP A 36 1.96 -3.28 -18.13
N ALA A 37 1.44 -2.05 -18.07
CA ALA A 37 0.62 -1.57 -16.94
C ALA A 37 -0.78 -2.21 -16.86
N HIS A 38 -1.14 -3.06 -17.82
CA HIS A 38 -2.49 -3.64 -17.94
C HIS A 38 -2.74 -4.87 -17.07
N THR A 39 -1.70 -5.45 -16.47
CA THR A 39 -1.86 -6.66 -15.65
C THR A 39 -1.87 -6.29 -14.17
N LEU A 40 -3.07 -6.07 -13.60
CA LEU A 40 -3.31 -6.19 -12.15
C LEU A 40 -2.58 -5.20 -11.22
N ALA A 41 -2.60 -3.89 -11.48
CA ALA A 41 -2.26 -2.92 -10.43
C ALA A 41 -3.38 -2.91 -9.35
N GLN A 42 -3.28 -3.79 -8.36
CA GLN A 42 -4.24 -3.84 -7.24
C GLN A 42 -4.19 -2.58 -6.38
N ALA A 43 -3.02 -1.93 -6.30
CA ALA A 43 -2.81 -0.66 -5.62
C ALA A 43 -2.03 0.31 -6.51
N ALA A 44 -2.47 1.57 -6.48
CA ALA A 44 -1.75 2.72 -7.02
C ALA A 44 -1.47 3.69 -5.88
N VAL A 45 -0.22 4.15 -5.80
CA VAL A 45 0.22 5.08 -4.75
C VAL A 45 0.81 6.30 -5.39
N LYS A 46 0.13 7.43 -5.24
CA LYS A 46 0.61 8.75 -5.66
C LYS A 46 1.32 9.41 -4.50
N LEU A 47 2.57 9.79 -4.72
CA LEU A 47 3.43 10.41 -3.73
C LEU A 47 3.87 11.76 -4.27
N ARG A 48 3.73 12.81 -3.46
CA ARG A 48 4.45 14.07 -3.65
C ARG A 48 5.57 14.09 -2.62
N VAL A 49 6.79 13.98 -3.08
CA VAL A 49 7.97 13.82 -2.22
C VAL A 49 8.97 14.93 -2.44
N ARG A 50 9.75 15.20 -1.41
CA ARG A 50 10.88 16.10 -1.50
C ARG A 50 11.96 15.47 -2.40
N PRO A 51 12.69 16.26 -3.22
CA PRO A 51 13.67 15.72 -4.16
C PRO A 51 14.77 14.90 -3.48
N GLU A 52 15.16 15.20 -2.25
CA GLU A 52 16.12 14.42 -1.46
C GLU A 52 15.66 13.00 -1.13
N TRP A 53 14.36 12.69 -1.21
CA TRP A 53 13.82 11.36 -0.95
C TRP A 53 13.72 10.50 -2.21
N SER A 54 13.85 11.10 -3.41
CA SER A 54 13.63 10.37 -4.67
C SER A 54 14.60 9.21 -4.83
N THR A 55 15.86 9.41 -4.47
CA THR A 55 16.91 8.37 -4.59
C THR A 55 16.62 7.18 -3.68
N SER A 56 16.27 7.43 -2.42
CA SER A 56 15.93 6.37 -1.46
C SER A 56 14.69 5.59 -1.90
N ILE A 57 13.69 6.27 -2.46
CA ILE A 57 12.47 5.62 -2.97
C ILE A 57 12.78 4.79 -4.22
N GLN A 58 13.55 5.32 -5.17
CA GLN A 58 13.95 4.58 -6.37
C GLN A 58 14.74 3.32 -6.02
N GLN A 59 15.67 3.40 -5.07
CA GLN A 59 16.45 2.24 -4.59
C GLN A 59 15.55 1.19 -3.91
N ALA A 60 14.61 1.64 -3.07
CA ALA A 60 13.68 0.72 -2.43
C ALA A 60 12.77 0.03 -3.46
N VAL A 61 12.29 0.76 -4.47
CA VAL A 61 11.46 0.16 -5.54
C VAL A 61 12.27 -0.78 -6.42
N ALA A 62 13.53 -0.46 -6.74
CA ALA A 62 14.41 -1.34 -7.52
C ALA A 62 14.65 -2.71 -6.85
N SER A 63 14.50 -2.78 -5.52
CA SER A 63 14.57 -4.03 -4.76
C SER A 63 13.31 -4.90 -4.87
N HIS A 64 12.25 -4.40 -5.54
CA HIS A 64 10.95 -5.03 -5.65
C HIS A 64 10.51 -5.09 -7.13
N PRO A 65 10.85 -6.15 -7.88
CA PRO A 65 10.63 -6.22 -9.33
C PRO A 65 9.15 -6.24 -9.75
N SER A 66 8.23 -6.52 -8.82
CA SER A 66 6.79 -6.48 -9.03
C SER A 66 6.19 -5.07 -8.93
N LEU A 67 7.02 -4.06 -8.66
CA LEU A 67 6.61 -2.66 -8.60
C LEU A 67 7.06 -1.90 -9.85
N THR A 68 6.20 -1.00 -10.31
CA THR A 68 6.51 -0.04 -11.36
C THR A 68 6.47 1.36 -10.79
N LEU A 69 7.55 2.12 -10.97
CA LEU A 69 7.66 3.50 -10.52
C LEU A 69 7.68 4.45 -11.71
N PHE A 70 6.72 5.37 -11.74
CA PHE A 70 6.74 6.51 -12.65
C PHE A 70 7.17 7.75 -11.87
N THR A 71 8.04 8.54 -12.47
CA THR A 71 8.58 9.74 -11.84
C THR A 71 8.37 10.94 -12.74
N GLN A 72 7.81 12.01 -12.19
CA GLN A 72 7.71 13.31 -12.84
C GLN A 72 8.34 14.35 -11.90
N SER A 73 9.46 14.92 -12.33
CA SER A 73 10.10 16.04 -11.63
C SER A 73 10.04 17.28 -12.52
N ARG A 74 9.62 18.42 -11.96
CA ARG A 74 9.80 19.73 -12.57
C ARG A 74 10.93 20.44 -11.84
N ALA A 75 11.84 21.08 -12.57
CA ALA A 75 12.98 21.78 -12.00
C ALA A 75 12.53 22.76 -10.91
N GLY A 76 12.93 22.53 -9.66
CA GLY A 76 12.66 23.39 -8.51
C GLY A 76 11.41 23.06 -7.67
N ASP A 77 10.64 22.00 -7.98
CA ASP A 77 9.45 21.60 -7.21
C ASP A 77 9.59 20.17 -6.62
N ALA A 78 8.71 19.83 -5.69
CA ALA A 78 8.55 18.47 -5.18
C ALA A 78 8.28 17.48 -6.31
N GLY A 79 8.96 16.33 -6.26
CA GLY A 79 8.80 15.27 -7.24
C GLY A 79 7.46 14.57 -7.06
N HIS A 80 6.75 14.35 -8.17
CA HIS A 80 5.58 13.50 -8.22
C HIS A 80 6.02 12.09 -8.61
N LEU A 81 5.66 11.11 -7.78
CA LEU A 81 5.90 9.70 -8.04
C LEU A 81 4.57 8.96 -8.07
N LEU A 82 4.46 7.98 -8.96
CA LEU A 82 3.38 6.99 -8.95
C LEU A 82 3.98 5.61 -8.88
N LEU A 83 3.66 4.90 -7.81
CA LEU A 83 4.04 3.52 -7.61
C LEU A 83 2.83 2.64 -7.91
N LEU A 84 3.00 1.67 -8.79
CA LEU A 84 1.99 0.68 -9.16
C LEU A 84 2.49 -0.71 -8.81
N GLY A 85 1.59 -1.56 -8.33
CA GLY A 85 1.89 -2.97 -8.15
C GLY A 85 0.91 -3.65 -7.20
N PRO A 86 1.20 -4.91 -6.82
CA PRO A 86 0.37 -5.62 -5.87
C PRO A 86 0.58 -5.10 -4.45
N VAL A 87 -0.48 -5.10 -3.64
CA VAL A 87 -0.50 -4.55 -2.27
C VAL A 87 0.66 -5.06 -1.42
N HIS A 88 0.93 -6.37 -1.45
CA HIS A 88 2.00 -6.98 -0.67
C HIS A 88 3.40 -6.47 -1.06
N ALA A 89 3.62 -6.14 -2.33
CA ALA A 89 4.90 -5.59 -2.78
C ALA A 89 5.04 -4.12 -2.38
N VAL A 90 3.96 -3.35 -2.44
CA VAL A 90 3.93 -1.97 -1.94
C VAL A 90 4.19 -1.96 -0.43
N GLU A 91 3.60 -2.88 0.33
CA GLU A 91 3.82 -3.05 1.76
C GLU A 91 5.28 -3.43 2.07
N ALA A 92 5.86 -4.38 1.32
CA ALA A 92 7.26 -4.76 1.46
C ALA A 92 8.20 -3.59 1.19
N CYS A 93 7.96 -2.83 0.12
CA CYS A 93 8.71 -1.62 -0.20
C CYS A 93 8.60 -0.55 0.90
N ALA A 94 7.39 -0.35 1.44
CA ALA A 94 7.19 0.56 2.57
C ALA A 94 7.98 0.10 3.81
N LYS A 95 8.02 -1.20 4.12
CA LYS A 95 8.84 -1.73 5.21
C LYS A 95 10.34 -1.50 5.00
N THR A 96 10.84 -1.61 3.77
CA THR A 96 12.23 -1.26 3.43
C THR A 96 12.50 0.23 3.65
N LEU A 97 11.55 1.11 3.29
CA LEU A 97 11.67 2.55 3.52
C LEU A 97 11.57 2.96 4.99
N TYR A 98 10.97 2.13 5.84
CA TYR A 98 10.78 2.40 7.27
C TYR A 98 12.04 2.18 8.13
N GLN A 99 13.20 1.92 7.52
CA GLN A 99 14.46 1.77 8.25
C GLN A 99 14.85 3.07 8.99
N PRO A 100 15.46 2.97 10.19
CA PRO A 100 15.71 4.11 11.07
C PRO A 100 16.64 5.18 10.47
N ASP A 101 17.51 4.83 9.53
CA ASP A 101 18.41 5.78 8.85
C ASP A 101 17.86 6.32 7.53
N ASN A 102 16.63 5.94 7.15
CA ASN A 102 16.03 6.36 5.90
C ASN A 102 15.30 7.72 6.07
N PRO A 103 15.65 8.75 5.29
CA PRO A 103 14.99 10.06 5.38
C PRO A 103 13.50 10.00 5.00
N ALA A 104 13.07 8.96 4.28
CA ALA A 104 11.68 8.70 3.91
C ALA A 104 10.94 7.79 4.92
N ALA A 105 11.48 7.51 6.11
CA ALA A 105 10.83 6.63 7.09
C ALA A 105 9.44 7.14 7.55
N HIS A 106 9.25 8.47 7.64
CA HIS A 106 7.94 9.03 7.92
C HIS A 106 6.92 8.72 6.81
N LEU A 107 7.36 8.84 5.55
CA LEU A 107 6.55 8.53 4.36
C LEU A 107 6.14 7.05 4.38
N ALA A 108 7.08 6.16 4.72
CA ALA A 108 6.82 4.74 4.85
C ALA A 108 5.74 4.42 5.90
N ARG A 109 5.81 5.06 7.06
CA ARG A 109 4.82 4.90 8.13
C ARG A 109 3.42 5.33 7.67
N GLU A 110 3.33 6.47 7.01
CA GLU A 110 2.06 6.98 6.48
C GLU A 110 1.52 6.09 5.36
N LEU A 111 2.38 5.58 4.48
CA LEU A 111 2.03 4.63 3.44
C LEU A 111 1.45 3.32 4.02
N LEU A 112 2.13 2.72 5.01
CA LEU A 112 1.63 1.54 5.72
C LEU A 112 0.29 1.81 6.39
N SER A 113 0.13 2.99 7.01
CA SER A 113 -1.13 3.39 7.62
C SER A 113 -2.25 3.56 6.60
N GLN A 114 -2.01 4.09 5.40
CA GLN A 114 -3.06 4.21 4.39
C GLN A 114 -3.41 2.85 3.75
N LEU A 115 -2.41 1.98 3.54
CA LEU A 115 -2.62 0.66 2.94
C LEU A 115 -3.56 -0.22 3.77
N GLN A 116 -3.45 -0.21 5.12
CA GLN A 116 -4.36 -0.98 5.99
C GLN A 116 -5.82 -0.54 5.90
N HIS A 117 -6.11 0.71 5.52
CA HIS A 117 -7.48 1.22 5.39
C HIS A 117 -8.10 0.84 4.04
N ILE A 118 -7.29 0.80 2.98
CA ILE A 118 -7.76 0.56 1.60
C ILE A 118 -7.78 -0.93 1.27
N HIS A 119 -6.83 -1.67 1.84
CA HIS A 119 -6.76 -3.12 1.77
C HIS A 119 -6.71 -3.67 3.19
N PRO A 120 -7.86 -3.69 3.92
CA PRO A 120 -7.91 -4.37 5.19
C PRO A 120 -7.41 -5.80 5.01
N LEU A 121 -6.54 -6.26 5.91
CA LEU A 121 -6.03 -7.64 5.95
C LEU A 121 -7.19 -8.59 5.68
N ARG A 122 -7.15 -9.25 4.52
CA ARG A 122 -8.22 -10.14 4.07
C ARG A 122 -8.58 -11.05 5.24
N TYR A 123 -9.81 -10.91 5.71
CA TYR A 123 -10.37 -11.80 6.71
C TYR A 123 -10.13 -13.25 6.26
N ALA A 124 -9.38 -13.99 7.07
CA ALA A 124 -8.98 -15.34 6.73
C ALA A 124 -10.23 -16.21 6.60
N ARG A 125 -10.26 -17.12 5.61
CA ARG A 125 -11.15 -18.27 5.68
C ARG A 125 -10.47 -19.30 6.56
N LEU A 126 -11.06 -19.59 7.72
CA LEU A 126 -10.55 -20.58 8.65
C LEU A 126 -11.27 -21.90 8.40
N THR A 127 -10.54 -22.95 7.99
CA THR A 127 -11.11 -24.29 7.86
C THR A 127 -10.85 -25.07 9.14
N CYS A 128 -11.93 -25.41 9.86
CA CYS A 128 -11.87 -26.21 11.08
C CYS A 128 -12.77 -27.44 10.92
N ARG A 129 -12.18 -28.65 10.97
CA ARG A 129 -12.90 -29.94 10.94
C ARG A 129 -13.96 -30.02 9.82
N GLY A 130 -13.61 -29.60 8.62
CA GLY A 130 -14.50 -29.64 7.45
C GLY A 130 -15.53 -28.51 7.35
N ARG A 131 -15.54 -27.55 8.29
CA ARG A 131 -16.33 -26.32 8.19
C ARG A 131 -15.43 -25.14 7.87
N THR A 132 -15.86 -24.28 6.96
CA THR A 132 -15.15 -23.03 6.63
C THR A 132 -15.85 -21.86 7.28
N LEU A 133 -15.14 -21.17 8.16
CA LEU A 133 -15.56 -19.90 8.75
C LEU A 133 -15.01 -18.77 7.88
N ASP A 134 -15.92 -18.06 7.21
CA ASP A 134 -15.60 -16.88 6.43
C ASP A 134 -15.78 -15.62 7.28
N PHE A 135 -14.67 -15.07 7.74
CA PHE A 135 -14.65 -13.84 8.53
C PHE A 135 -14.82 -12.58 7.66
N SER A 136 -14.85 -12.70 6.33
CA SER A 136 -15.05 -11.55 5.42
C SER A 136 -16.50 -11.11 5.31
N ALA A 137 -17.43 -12.02 5.60
CA ALA A 137 -18.87 -11.76 5.48
C ALA A 137 -19.51 -11.26 6.78
N ARG A 138 -18.93 -11.60 7.94
CA ARG A 138 -19.48 -11.28 9.26
C ARG A 138 -18.45 -11.46 10.38
N THR A 139 -18.61 -10.69 11.44
CA THR A 139 -17.86 -10.90 12.70
C THR A 139 -18.20 -12.27 13.27
N GLY A 140 -17.20 -13.12 13.47
CA GLY A 140 -17.37 -14.40 14.14
C GLY A 140 -17.40 -14.22 15.66
N ILE A 141 -18.42 -14.77 16.32
CA ILE A 141 -18.55 -14.77 17.77
C ILE A 141 -18.12 -16.14 18.29
N MET A 142 -17.17 -16.18 19.22
CA MET A 142 -16.77 -17.40 19.92
C MET A 142 -17.43 -17.41 21.29
N GLY A 143 -18.42 -18.28 21.46
CA GLY A 143 -18.99 -18.55 22.77
C GLY A 143 -17.99 -19.32 23.63
N VAL A 144 -17.72 -18.84 24.84
CA VAL A 144 -16.98 -19.59 25.85
C VAL A 144 -17.97 -20.54 26.52
N LEU A 145 -17.81 -21.84 26.34
CA LEU A 145 -18.56 -22.85 27.06
C LEU A 145 -17.70 -23.39 28.19
N ASN A 146 -18.01 -22.98 29.41
CA ASN A 146 -17.41 -23.57 30.60
C ASN A 146 -18.22 -24.81 30.98
N VAL A 147 -17.53 -25.93 31.22
CA VAL A 147 -18.14 -27.07 31.88
C VAL A 147 -18.21 -26.74 33.36
N THR A 148 -19.41 -26.77 33.93
CA THR A 148 -19.58 -26.81 35.39
C THR A 148 -19.66 -28.29 35.76
N PRO A 149 -18.55 -28.91 36.22
CA PRO A 149 -18.57 -30.31 36.60
C PRO A 149 -19.57 -30.49 37.74
N ASP A 150 -20.41 -31.52 37.62
CA ASP A 150 -21.22 -31.95 38.75
C ASP A 150 -20.29 -32.55 39.81
N SER A 151 -20.51 -32.25 41.09
CA SER A 151 -19.57 -32.59 42.16
C SER A 151 -19.50 -34.10 42.45
N PHE A 152 -20.22 -34.93 41.71
CA PHE A 152 -20.44 -36.34 41.99
C PHE A 152 -20.05 -37.29 40.84
N SER A 153 -19.45 -36.80 39.76
CA SER A 153 -19.02 -37.65 38.64
C SER A 153 -17.93 -37.01 37.79
N ASP A 154 -16.98 -37.84 37.33
CA ASP A 154 -15.94 -37.51 36.34
C ASP A 154 -16.48 -37.45 34.90
#